data_AF-A0A7C1XNF7-F1
#
_entry.id   AF-A0A7C1XNF7-F1
#
_cell.length_a   1.000
_cell.length_b   1.000
_cell.length_c   1.000
_cell.angle_alpha   90.00
_cell.angle_beta   90.00
_cell.angle_gamma   90.00
#
_symmetry.space_group_name_H-M   'P 1'
#
loop_
_entity.id
_entity.type
_entity.pdbx_description
1 polymer ?
#
loop_
_entity_poly.entity_id
_entity_poly.type
_entity_poly.pdbx_seq_one_letter_code
_entity_poly.pdbx_strand_id
1 'polypeptide(L)'
;MSGSPQDYWKANIRLVSILLAIWFVVSYLFGIILVDLLNQIRIAGVGLGFWFAQQGSIFSFLILIFVYAKKMNALDRKFNVHEDQEG
;
A
#
# COMPACT_ATOMS: atom_id res chain seq x y z
N MET A 1 21.29 17.22 13.93
CA MET A 1 21.74 16.00 13.21
C MET A 1 21.37 16.25 11.77
N SER A 2 22.36 16.39 10.90
CA SER A 2 22.17 16.61 9.46
C SER A 2 21.30 15.50 8.89
N GLY A 3 20.20 15.86 8.24
CA GLY A 3 19.33 14.90 7.53
C GLY A 3 20.08 14.41 6.30
N SER A 4 20.97 13.44 6.49
CA SER A 4 21.82 12.91 5.43
C SER A 4 20.98 12.10 4.43
N PRO A 5 21.46 11.85 3.20
CA PRO A 5 20.79 10.98 2.20
C PRO A 5 20.34 9.61 2.74
N GLN A 6 20.94 9.16 3.85
CA GLN A 6 20.61 7.94 4.55
C GLN A 6 19.21 7.98 5.21
N ASP A 7 18.77 9.14 5.71
CA ASP A 7 17.45 9.28 6.34
C ASP A 7 16.32 9.23 5.31
N TYR A 8 16.52 9.82 4.13
CA TYR A 8 15.59 9.73 3.00
C TYR A 8 15.49 8.27 2.50
N TRP A 9 16.63 7.59 2.37
CA TRP A 9 16.68 6.18 1.98
C TRP A 9 15.95 5.27 2.98
N LYS A 10 16.17 5.49 4.27
CA LYS A 10 15.52 4.72 5.34
C LYS A 10 14.00 4.96 5.36
N ALA A 11 13.56 6.18 5.08
CA ALA A 11 12.15 6.50 4.98
C ALA A 11 11.49 5.85 3.76
N ASN A 12 12.17 5.82 2.61
CA ASN A 12 11.66 5.14 1.42
C ASN A 12 11.57 3.62 1.63
N ILE A 13 12.60 3.00 2.24
CA ILE A 13 12.55 1.58 2.63
C ILE A 13 11.41 1.31 3.60
N ARG A 14 11.13 2.22 4.56
CA ARG A 14 10.00 2.11 5.48
C ARG A 14 8.65 2.16 4.74
N LEU A 15 8.53 2.98 3.69
CA LEU A 15 7.33 3.03 2.86
C LEU A 15 7.14 1.72 2.08
N VAL A 16 8.19 1.25 1.41
CA VAL A 16 8.16 0.00 0.63
C VAL A 16 7.83 -1.21 1.51
N SER A 17 8.44 -1.30 2.70
CA SER A 17 8.15 -2.39 3.65
C SER A 17 6.72 -2.36 4.19
N ILE A 18 6.14 -1.17 4.43
CA ILE A 18 4.71 -1.05 4.78
C ILE A 18 3.84 -1.50 3.60
N LEU A 19 4.18 -1.13 2.37
CA LEU A 19 3.45 -1.57 1.18
C LEU A 19 3.48 -3.10 1.04
N LEU A 20 4.64 -3.71 1.22
CA LEU A 20 4.79 -5.17 1.19
C LEU A 20 3.98 -5.85 2.30
N ALA A 21 3.96 -5.28 3.51
CA ALA A 21 3.13 -5.78 4.61
C ALA A 21 1.63 -5.69 4.29
N ILE A 22 1.16 -4.56 3.74
CA ILE A 22 -0.24 -4.40 3.33
C ILE A 22 -0.58 -5.35 2.19
N TRP A 23 0.30 -5.50 1.19
CA TRP A 23 0.12 -6.44 0.09
C TRP A 23 -0.02 -7.88 0.60
N PHE A 24 0.84 -8.28 1.54
CA PHE A 24 0.79 -9.59 2.18
C PHE A 24 -0.51 -9.79 2.96
N VAL A 25 -0.89 -8.81 3.79
CA VAL A 25 -2.14 -8.86 4.56
C VAL A 25 -3.34 -8.91 3.62
N VAL A 26 -3.43 -8.07 2.60
CA VAL A 26 -4.57 -8.08 1.67
C VAL A 26 -4.65 -9.41 0.94
N SER A 27 -3.54 -9.93 0.42
CA SER A 27 -3.51 -11.23 -0.27
C SER A 27 -3.94 -12.38 0.64
N TYR A 28 -3.49 -12.38 1.91
CA TYR A 28 -3.77 -13.44 2.87
C TYR A 28 -5.16 -13.34 3.50
N LEU A 29 -5.57 -12.14 3.93
CA LEU A 29 -6.84 -11.89 4.62
C LEU A 29 -8.02 -11.99 3.66
N PHE A 30 -7.92 -11.40 2.46
CA PHE A 30 -8.98 -11.50 1.45
C PHE A 30 -8.99 -12.85 0.73
N GLY A 31 -7.83 -13.50 0.59
CA GLY A 31 -7.73 -14.79 -0.10
C GLY A 31 -8.16 -16.00 0.74
N ILE A 32 -8.01 -15.95 2.06
CA ILE A 32 -8.23 -17.13 2.92
C ILE A 32 -9.37 -16.93 3.93
N ILE A 33 -9.38 -15.82 4.67
CA ILE A 33 -10.34 -15.63 5.77
C ILE A 33 -11.65 -15.03 5.26
N LEU A 34 -11.57 -14.02 4.41
CA LEU A 34 -12.74 -13.34 3.87
C LEU A 34 -13.32 -14.02 2.63
N VAL A 35 -12.65 -15.02 2.05
CA VAL A 35 -13.09 -15.65 0.79
C VAL A 35 -14.47 -16.31 0.94
N ASP A 36 -14.75 -16.93 2.08
CA ASP A 36 -16.05 -17.56 2.36
C ASP A 36 -17.16 -16.54 2.57
N LEU A 37 -16.85 -15.42 3.25
CA LEU A 37 -17.81 -14.33 3.45
C LEU A 37 -18.08 -13.57 2.13
N LEU A 38 -17.03 -13.35 1.33
CA LEU A 38 -17.11 -12.73 0.02
C LEU A 38 -17.86 -13.63 -0.97
N ASN A 39 -17.70 -14.95 -0.91
CA ASN A 39 -18.44 -15.88 -1.78
C ASN A 39 -19.93 -15.95 -1.48
N GLN A 40 -20.41 -15.48 -0.31
CA GLN A 40 -21.84 -15.33 -0.07
C GLN A 40 -22.45 -14.22 -0.94
N ILE A 41 -21.65 -13.19 -1.28
CA ILE A 41 -22.07 -12.13 -2.18
C ILE A 41 -21.74 -12.56 -3.61
N ARG A 42 -22.76 -12.97 -4.35
CA ARG A 42 -22.61 -13.37 -5.76
C ARG A 42 -22.78 -12.15 -6.66
N ILE A 43 -21.73 -11.77 -7.38
CA ILE A 43 -21.81 -10.75 -8.44
C ILE A 43 -21.90 -11.49 -9.77
N ALA A 44 -22.98 -11.26 -10.52
CA ALA A 44 -23.19 -11.84 -11.84
C ALA A 44 -23.10 -13.39 -11.90
N GLY A 45 -23.47 -14.08 -10.80
CA GLY A 45 -23.43 -15.54 -10.71
C GLY A 45 -22.09 -16.13 -10.25
N VAL A 46 -21.05 -15.30 -10.10
CA VAL A 46 -19.72 -15.68 -9.60
C VAL A 46 -19.54 -15.18 -8.17
N GLY A 47 -18.92 -15.97 -7.30
CA GLY A 47 -18.63 -15.54 -5.93
C GLY A 47 -17.64 -14.38 -5.93
N LEU A 48 -17.87 -13.35 -5.12
CA LEU A 48 -16.98 -12.19 -5.03
C LEU A 48 -15.56 -12.58 -4.65
N GLY A 49 -15.40 -13.64 -3.83
CA GLY A 49 -14.08 -14.19 -3.48
C GLY A 49 -13.34 -14.73 -4.71
N PHE A 50 -14.06 -15.42 -5.60
CA PHE A 50 -13.49 -15.93 -6.86
C PHE A 50 -13.13 -14.79 -7.82
N TRP A 51 -13.99 -13.76 -7.92
CA TRP A 51 -13.69 -12.56 -8.69
C TRP A 51 -12.46 -11.81 -8.15
N PHE A 52 -12.32 -11.74 -6.81
CA PHE A 52 -11.18 -11.12 -6.16
C PHE A 52 -9.88 -11.92 -6.38
N ALA A 53 -9.96 -13.25 -6.45
CA ALA A 53 -8.82 -14.09 -6.80
C ALA A 53 -8.31 -13.80 -8.23
N GLN A 54 -9.19 -13.41 -9.15
CA GLN A 54 -8.86 -13.17 -10.55
C GLN A 54 -8.43 -11.71 -10.83
N GLN A 55 -9.20 -10.72 -10.34
CA GLN A 55 -8.98 -9.29 -10.62
C GLN A 55 -8.76 -8.46 -9.34
N GLY A 56 -9.00 -9.01 -8.15
CA GLY A 56 -8.80 -8.27 -6.88
C GLY A 56 -7.34 -7.91 -6.61
N SER A 57 -6.39 -8.71 -7.12
CA SER A 57 -4.95 -8.41 -7.06
C SER A 57 -4.60 -7.06 -7.69
N ILE A 58 -5.13 -6.77 -8.89
CA ILE A 58 -4.79 -5.51 -9.59
C ILE A 58 -5.40 -4.29 -8.86
N PHE A 59 -6.62 -4.41 -8.32
CA PHE A 59 -7.22 -3.34 -7.53
C PHE A 59 -6.46 -3.09 -6.23
N SER A 60 -6.03 -4.16 -5.56
CA SER A 60 -5.17 -4.06 -4.37
C SER A 60 -3.85 -3.36 -4.69
N PHE A 61 -3.26 -3.67 -5.85
CA PHE A 61 -2.03 -3.04 -6.31
C PHE A 61 -2.22 -1.54 -6.62
N LEU A 62 -3.31 -1.16 -7.28
CA LEU A 62 -3.64 0.25 -7.52
C LEU A 62 -3.84 1.05 -6.23
N ILE A 63 -4.51 0.46 -5.23
CA ILE A 63 -4.69 1.07 -3.91
C ILE A 63 -3.33 1.27 -3.23
N LEU A 64 -2.45 0.27 -3.28
CA LEU A 64 -1.10 0.36 -2.74
C LEU A 64 -0.29 1.49 -3.39
N ILE A 65 -0.36 1.63 -4.72
CA ILE A 65 0.29 2.73 -5.45
C ILE A 65 -0.24 4.09 -4.97
N PHE A 66 -1.56 4.23 -4.81
CA PHE A 66 -2.16 5.48 -4.35
C PHE A 66 -1.76 5.83 -2.90
N VAL A 67 -1.74 4.83 -2.02
CA VAL A 67 -1.27 4.98 -0.63
C VAL A 67 0.20 5.36 -0.58
N TYR A 68 1.04 4.73 -1.40
CA TYR A 68 2.43 5.11 -1.55
C TYR A 68 2.55 6.55 -2.02
N ALA A 69 1.88 6.95 -3.10
CA ALA A 69 1.95 8.30 -3.64
C ALA A 69 1.52 9.36 -2.61
N LYS A 70 0.43 9.14 -1.86
CA LYS A 70 0.01 10.07 -0.79
C LYS A 70 1.03 10.13 0.35
N LYS A 71 1.59 9.00 0.77
CA LYS A 71 2.58 8.98 1.86
C LYS A 71 3.93 9.55 1.43
N MET A 72 4.36 9.29 0.20
CA MET A 72 5.56 9.88 -0.39
C MET A 72 5.40 11.39 -0.46
N ASN A 73 4.26 11.90 -0.92
CA ASN A 73 3.98 13.35 -0.96
C ASN A 73 3.93 13.97 0.46
N ALA A 74 3.49 13.23 1.48
CA ALA A 74 3.56 13.68 2.87
C ALA A 74 4.99 13.64 3.45
N LEU A 75 5.80 12.67 3.02
CA LEU A 75 7.21 12.54 3.40
C LEU A 75 8.04 13.65 2.76
N ASP A 76 7.83 13.87 1.47
CA ASP A 76 8.48 14.92 0.68
C ASP A 76 8.18 16.30 1.27
N ARG A 77 6.93 16.55 1.66
CA ARG A 77 6.53 17.80 2.35
C ARG A 77 7.20 17.97 3.73
N LYS A 78 7.57 16.89 4.41
CA LYS A 78 8.32 16.96 5.66
C LYS A 78 9.80 17.26 5.42
N PHE A 79 10.41 16.65 4.41
CA PHE A 79 11.83 16.86 4.11
C PHE A 79 12.08 18.19 3.36
N ASN A 80 11.19 18.61 2.45
CA ASN A 80 11.27 19.88 1.73
C ASN A 80 11.11 21.12 2.65
N VAL A 81 10.50 20.98 3.82
CA VAL A 81 10.42 22.06 4.83
C VAL A 81 11.72 22.17 5.65
N HIS A 82 12.58 21.15 5.62
CA HIS A 82 13.84 21.13 6.37
C HIS A 82 15.06 21.51 5.53
N GLU A 83 14.96 21.54 4.20
CA GLU A 83 16.05 21.99 3.32
C GLU A 83 16.14 23.54 3.20
N ASP A 84 15.08 24.27 3.54
CA ASP A 84 15.03 25.75 3.43
C ASP A 84 15.71 26.50 4.61
N GLN A 85 16.39 25.81 5.54
CA GLN A 85 17.04 26.44 6.71
C GLN A 85 18.58 26.45 6.68
N GLU A 86 19.21 26.05 5.58
CA GLU A 86 20.68 26.17 5.40
C GLU A 86 21.06 27.07 4.20
N GLY A 87 20.53 28.29 4.20
CA GLY A 87 21.05 29.42 3.39
C GLY A 87 21.81 30.41 4.25
#